data_AF-A0A8S9LSN1-F1
#
_entry.id   AF-A0A8S9LSN1-F1
#
_cell.length_a   1.000
_cell.length_b   1.000
_cell.length_c   1.000
_cell.angle_alpha   90.00
_cell.angle_beta   90.00
_cell.angle_gamma   90.00
#
_symmetry.space_group_name_H-M   'P 1'
#
loop_
_entity.id
_entity.type
_entity.pdbx_description
1 polymer ?
#
loop_
_entity_poly.entity_id
_entity_poly.type
_entity_poly.pdbx_seq_one_letter_code
_entity_poly.pdbx_strand_id
1 'polypeptide(L)'
;MAASSSCHSYFSVTPLFGSNLPHFSSPRRTSLLVNRRSFSITATMASSHTKKVLIPVAHGTEPFEAVVMIDVLRRGGADVTVASVENQVGVDACHGIKMVADTLLSDITDSVFDLIMLPVQVNVPVIGGHAGVTILPLFSQATPQANLSADVLTALTKRTQDGGTEVVEAKAGKGSATLSMAYAGALFADACLKGLNGVPDVVECSYVQSTITELPFFASKVRLGKNGVEEVLDLGPLSDFEKEGLEALKPELKSSIEKGVKFANQ
;
A
#
# COMPACT_ATOMS: atom_id res chain seq x y z
N MET A 1 10.15 38.95 34.50
CA MET A 1 11.22 38.36 35.32
C MET A 1 11.98 37.38 34.44
N ALA A 2 13.31 37.51 34.42
CA ALA A 2 14.28 36.65 33.73
C ALA A 2 14.19 35.18 34.23
N ALA A 3 14.80 34.13 33.67
CA ALA A 3 15.95 33.95 32.77
C ALA A 3 15.87 32.52 32.16
N SER A 4 16.23 32.29 30.89
CA SER A 4 17.51 31.76 30.37
C SER A 4 17.77 30.24 30.48
N SER A 5 18.03 29.59 29.34
CA SER A 5 19.17 28.69 29.02
C SER A 5 18.82 27.86 27.76
N SER A 6 19.20 28.28 26.55
CA SER A 6 20.48 28.04 25.86
C SER A 6 20.83 26.56 25.65
N CYS A 7 20.74 26.07 24.42
CA CYS A 7 21.88 25.47 23.71
C CYS A 7 21.63 25.46 22.19
N HIS A 8 22.43 26.24 21.46
CA HIS A 8 22.59 26.20 20.02
C HIS A 8 23.59 25.10 19.66
N SER A 9 23.31 24.33 18.62
CA SER A 9 24.33 23.66 17.82
C SER A 9 23.89 23.62 16.36
N TYR A 10 24.26 24.69 15.65
CA TYR A 10 24.27 24.77 14.19
C TYR A 10 25.38 23.87 13.65
N PHE A 11 25.06 22.92 12.76
CA PHE A 11 26.03 22.31 11.87
C PHE A 11 26.04 23.09 10.55
N SER A 12 27.02 23.98 10.43
CA SER A 12 27.38 24.68 9.19
C SER A 12 28.43 23.84 8.45
N VAL A 13 28.14 23.43 7.22
CA VAL A 13 29.13 22.82 6.32
C VAL A 13 29.49 23.83 5.24
N THR A 14 30.63 24.49 5.40
CA THR A 14 31.29 25.30 4.36
C THR A 14 32.12 24.40 3.42
N PRO A 15 32.21 24.74 2.11
CA PRO A 15 32.93 23.93 1.14
C PRO A 15 34.43 24.25 1.13
N LEU A 16 35.28 23.22 1.07
CA LEU A 16 36.70 23.34 0.76
C LEU A 16 36.94 23.01 -0.72
N PHE A 17 37.39 24.00 -1.49
CA PHE A 17 37.93 23.81 -2.83
C PHE A 17 39.32 23.18 -2.75
N GLY A 18 39.58 22.18 -3.60
CA GLY A 18 40.90 21.57 -3.80
C GLY A 18 40.99 20.98 -5.21
N SER A 19 41.75 21.66 -6.06
CA SER A 19 42.04 21.37 -7.47
C SER A 19 42.86 20.10 -7.69
N ASN A 20 42.44 19.28 -8.66
CA ASN A 20 43.24 18.60 -9.71
C ASN A 20 42.56 17.31 -10.19
N LEU A 21 41.90 17.36 -11.34
CA LEU A 21 41.48 16.16 -12.08
C LEU A 21 42.14 16.18 -13.47
N PRO A 22 42.73 15.06 -13.93
CA PRO A 22 43.38 15.00 -15.23
C PRO A 22 42.35 15.03 -16.37
N HIS A 23 42.71 15.71 -17.44
CA HIS A 23 41.92 15.90 -18.64
C HIS A 23 41.76 14.56 -19.39
N PHE A 24 40.55 14.01 -19.44
CA PHE A 24 40.24 12.78 -20.18
C PHE A 24 39.87 13.14 -21.63
N SER A 25 40.78 12.89 -22.57
CA SER A 25 40.53 13.03 -24.00
C SER A 25 39.63 11.90 -24.52
N SER A 26 38.58 12.24 -25.26
CA SER A 26 37.65 11.27 -25.84
C SER A 26 38.29 10.44 -26.97
N PRO A 27 38.03 9.12 -27.04
CA PRO A 27 38.43 8.33 -28.20
C PRO A 27 37.44 8.54 -29.37
N ARG A 28 38.00 8.67 -30.58
CA ARG A 28 37.26 8.75 -31.85
C ARG A 28 36.33 7.54 -32.01
N ARG A 29 35.04 7.80 -32.25
CA ARG A 29 34.07 6.80 -32.71
C ARG A 29 34.43 6.33 -34.11
N THR A 30 34.82 5.07 -34.26
CA THR A 30 34.73 4.34 -35.51
C THR A 30 33.28 3.93 -35.74
N SER A 31 32.72 4.26 -36.91
CA SER A 31 31.34 3.90 -37.27
C SER A 31 31.26 2.42 -37.64
N LEU A 32 30.67 1.61 -36.77
CA LEU A 32 30.16 0.29 -37.15
C LEU A 32 28.74 0.47 -37.70
N LEU A 33 28.60 0.33 -39.01
CA LEU A 33 27.31 0.26 -39.71
C LEU A 33 26.58 -1.01 -39.27
N VAL A 34 25.65 -0.87 -38.34
CA VAL A 34 24.65 -1.91 -38.04
C VAL A 34 23.45 -1.66 -38.95
N ASN A 35 23.17 -2.66 -39.77
CA ASN A 35 22.06 -2.70 -40.73
C ASN A 35 20.72 -2.66 -39.98
N ARG A 36 20.09 -1.48 -39.86
CA ARG A 36 18.72 -1.34 -39.35
C ARG A 36 17.76 -1.79 -40.45
N ARG A 37 17.15 -2.97 -40.26
CA ARG A 37 15.92 -3.33 -40.97
C ARG A 37 14.84 -2.34 -40.56
N SER A 38 14.47 -1.45 -41.47
CA SER A 38 13.32 -0.57 -41.33
C SER A 38 12.04 -1.40 -41.31
N PHE A 39 11.48 -1.63 -40.13
CA PHE A 39 10.07 -1.99 -40.02
C PHE A 39 9.25 -0.73 -40.22
N SER A 40 8.64 -0.60 -41.40
CA SER A 40 7.59 0.39 -41.63
C SER A 40 6.33 -0.11 -40.94
N ILE A 41 6.15 0.28 -39.68
CA ILE A 41 4.84 0.21 -39.04
C ILE A 41 4.04 1.36 -39.65
N THR A 42 3.09 1.04 -40.52
CA THR A 42 2.04 1.97 -40.90
C THR A 42 1.26 2.28 -39.63
N ALA A 43 1.65 3.33 -38.92
CA ALA A 43 0.90 3.87 -37.81
C ALA A 43 -0.39 4.44 -38.38
N THR A 44 -1.48 3.66 -38.29
CA THR A 44 -2.82 4.21 -38.33
C THR A 44 -2.85 5.31 -37.28
N MET A 45 -2.96 6.57 -37.72
CA MET A 45 -3.12 7.73 -36.87
C MET A 45 -4.46 7.63 -36.15
N ALA A 46 -4.51 6.82 -35.09
CA ALA A 46 -5.57 6.90 -34.11
C ALA A 46 -5.46 8.31 -33.50
N SER A 47 -6.53 9.08 -33.57
CA SER A 47 -6.68 10.32 -32.83
C SER A 47 -6.38 10.03 -31.35
N SER A 48 -5.16 10.32 -30.92
CA SER A 48 -4.70 10.06 -29.55
C SER A 48 -5.20 11.23 -28.71
N HIS A 49 -6.49 11.21 -28.37
CA HIS A 49 -6.95 12.01 -27.25
C HIS A 49 -6.23 11.50 -26.01
N THR A 50 -5.32 12.31 -25.49
CA THR A 50 -4.70 12.08 -24.18
C THR A 50 -5.82 11.94 -23.16
N LYS A 51 -5.86 10.79 -22.49
CA LYS A 51 -6.90 10.50 -21.50
C LYS A 51 -6.73 11.42 -20.30
N LYS A 52 -7.78 12.17 -19.95
CA LYS A 52 -7.78 13.09 -18.82
C LYS A 52 -8.19 12.37 -17.56
N VAL A 53 -7.36 12.43 -16.53
CA VAL A 53 -7.61 11.77 -15.25
C VAL A 53 -7.55 12.79 -14.13
N LEU A 54 -8.57 12.78 -13.27
CA LEU A 54 -8.61 13.58 -12.05
C LEU A 54 -8.21 12.72 -10.85
N ILE A 55 -7.29 13.22 -10.03
CA ILE A 55 -6.95 12.64 -8.72
C ILE A 55 -7.23 13.71 -7.66
N PRO A 56 -8.37 13.65 -6.95
CA PRO A 56 -8.64 14.57 -5.86
C PRO A 56 -7.83 14.17 -4.62
N VAL A 57 -7.33 15.18 -3.91
CA VAL A 57 -6.56 15.04 -2.66
C VAL A 57 -7.17 15.93 -1.58
N ALA A 58 -7.13 15.46 -0.34
CA ALA A 58 -7.75 16.09 0.81
C ALA A 58 -6.83 16.02 2.03
N HIS A 59 -7.14 16.79 3.06
CA HIS A 59 -6.48 16.62 4.36
C HIS A 59 -6.53 15.16 4.82
N GLY A 60 -5.38 14.61 5.19
CA GLY A 60 -5.23 13.21 5.58
C GLY A 60 -5.04 12.21 4.43
N THR A 61 -5.07 12.62 3.17
CA THR A 61 -4.70 11.74 2.03
C THR A 61 -3.37 11.04 2.30
N GLU A 62 -3.28 9.75 1.98
CA GLU A 62 -2.04 8.98 2.10
C GLU A 62 -1.12 9.31 0.90
N PRO A 63 0.08 9.89 1.13
CA PRO A 63 0.94 10.36 0.05
C PRO A 63 1.42 9.26 -0.89
N PHE A 64 1.68 8.05 -0.39
CA PHE A 64 2.18 6.96 -1.22
C PHE A 64 1.10 6.51 -2.21
N GLU A 65 -0.14 6.33 -1.78
CA GLU A 65 -1.28 6.02 -2.65
C GLU A 65 -1.46 7.09 -3.72
N ALA A 66 -1.54 8.36 -3.31
CA ALA A 66 -1.75 9.47 -4.25
C ALA A 66 -0.59 9.58 -5.26
N VAL A 67 0.65 9.63 -4.78
CA VAL A 67 1.83 9.85 -5.63
C VAL A 67 2.08 8.66 -6.56
N VAL A 68 1.89 7.43 -6.10
CA VAL A 68 2.05 6.24 -6.96
C VAL A 68 1.01 6.24 -8.08
N MET A 69 -0.24 6.58 -7.80
CA MET A 69 -1.27 6.70 -8.84
C MET A 69 -0.93 7.81 -9.85
N ILE A 70 -0.53 8.99 -9.37
CA ILE A 70 -0.10 10.12 -10.20
C ILE A 70 1.04 9.70 -11.13
N ASP A 71 2.10 9.11 -10.57
CA ASP A 71 3.31 8.71 -11.30
C ASP A 71 3.00 7.65 -12.36
N VAL A 72 2.29 6.58 -12.00
CA VAL A 72 1.95 5.49 -12.91
C VAL A 72 1.10 5.99 -14.09
N LEU A 73 0.07 6.80 -13.81
CA LEU A 73 -0.82 7.30 -14.86
C LEU A 73 -0.12 8.30 -15.79
N ARG A 74 0.69 9.22 -15.24
CA ARG A 74 1.50 10.15 -16.04
C ARG A 74 2.50 9.40 -16.93
N ARG A 75 3.19 8.38 -16.40
CA ARG A 75 4.08 7.51 -17.20
C ARG A 75 3.32 6.67 -18.24
N GLY A 76 2.06 6.35 -17.97
CA GLY A 76 1.13 5.73 -18.92
C GLY A 76 0.65 6.66 -20.04
N GLY A 77 1.05 7.95 -20.02
CA GLY A 77 0.67 8.94 -21.01
C GLY A 77 -0.70 9.58 -20.77
N ALA A 78 -1.27 9.43 -19.57
CA ALA A 78 -2.48 10.15 -19.19
C ALA A 78 -2.17 11.61 -18.78
N ASP A 79 -3.12 12.50 -19.06
CA ASP A 79 -3.12 13.89 -18.58
C ASP A 79 -3.76 13.92 -17.18
N VAL A 80 -2.91 13.88 -16.16
CA VAL A 80 -3.34 13.76 -14.76
C VAL A 80 -3.38 15.12 -14.09
N THR A 81 -4.59 15.55 -13.70
CA THR A 81 -4.85 16.72 -12.86
C THR A 81 -5.01 16.30 -11.40
N VAL A 82 -4.15 16.79 -10.52
CA VAL A 82 -4.28 16.64 -9.07
C VAL A 82 -5.05 17.84 -8.53
N ALA A 83 -6.20 17.60 -7.91
CA ALA A 83 -7.06 18.68 -7.42
C ALA A 83 -7.22 18.63 -5.90
N SER A 84 -6.96 19.74 -5.23
CA SER A 84 -7.24 19.86 -3.79
C SER A 84 -8.74 20.04 -3.59
N VAL A 85 -9.35 19.24 -2.71
CA VAL A 85 -10.74 19.45 -2.27
C VAL A 85 -10.85 20.55 -1.22
N GLU A 86 -9.72 21.05 -0.72
CA GLU A 86 -9.64 22.11 0.27
C GLU A 86 -9.77 23.50 -0.38
N ASN A 87 -9.82 24.54 0.46
CA ASN A 87 -9.87 25.94 -0.02
C ASN A 87 -8.52 26.48 -0.55
N GLN A 88 -7.49 25.63 -0.60
CA GLN A 88 -6.15 25.97 -1.05
C GLN A 88 -5.51 24.76 -1.72
N VAL A 89 -4.54 24.99 -2.62
CA VAL A 89 -3.83 23.89 -3.31
C VAL A 89 -2.91 23.10 -2.39
N GLY A 90 -2.54 23.67 -1.24
CA GLY A 90 -1.74 23.00 -0.22
C GLY A 90 -2.58 22.07 0.64
N VAL A 91 -2.23 20.79 0.67
CA VAL A 91 -2.89 19.74 1.44
C VAL A 91 -1.96 19.21 2.53
N ASP A 92 -2.49 19.17 3.75
CA ASP A 92 -1.87 18.48 4.87
C ASP A 92 -2.25 17.00 4.81
N ALA A 93 -1.40 16.21 4.16
CA ALA A 93 -1.53 14.77 4.02
C ALA A 93 -1.27 14.06 5.37
N CYS A 94 -1.45 12.74 5.41
CA CYS A 94 -1.21 11.99 6.64
C CYS A 94 0.27 12.09 7.09
N HIS A 95 0.51 11.90 8.39
CA HIS A 95 1.83 11.96 9.02
C HIS A 95 2.58 13.31 8.86
N GLY A 96 1.84 14.42 8.66
CA GLY A 96 2.42 15.76 8.58
C GLY A 96 3.11 16.08 7.25
N ILE A 97 2.94 15.22 6.23
CA ILE A 97 3.46 15.45 4.88
C ILE A 97 2.63 16.55 4.22
N LYS A 98 3.31 17.45 3.49
CA LYS A 98 2.66 18.51 2.72
C LYS A 98 2.64 18.13 1.25
N MET A 99 1.45 18.16 0.64
CA MET A 99 1.27 18.01 -0.81
C MET A 99 0.80 19.33 -1.40
N VAL A 100 1.18 19.61 -2.65
CA VAL A 100 0.67 20.75 -3.40
C VAL A 100 -0.02 20.19 -4.64
N ALA A 101 -1.33 20.39 -4.72
CA ALA A 101 -2.15 20.03 -5.87
C ALA A 101 -1.91 20.98 -7.05
N ASP A 102 -2.28 20.56 -8.26
CA ASP A 102 -2.17 21.38 -9.46
C ASP A 102 -3.22 22.52 -9.47
N THR A 103 -4.41 22.27 -8.91
CA THR A 103 -5.54 23.20 -8.88
C THR A 103 -6.47 22.94 -7.68
N LEU A 104 -7.42 23.84 -7.42
CA LEU A 104 -8.57 23.54 -6.56
C LEU A 104 -9.63 22.75 -7.33
N LEU A 105 -10.33 21.85 -6.64
CA LEU A 105 -11.47 21.12 -7.21
C LEU A 105 -12.59 22.09 -7.60
N SER A 106 -12.76 23.20 -6.86
CA SER A 106 -13.72 24.27 -7.16
C SER A 106 -13.49 24.94 -8.51
N ASP A 107 -12.25 24.94 -9.00
CA ASP A 107 -11.86 25.67 -10.22
C ASP A 107 -12.07 24.83 -11.49
N ILE A 108 -12.37 23.54 -11.31
CA ILE A 108 -12.48 22.55 -12.39
C ILE A 108 -13.80 21.79 -12.39
N THR A 109 -14.83 22.28 -11.70
CA THR A 109 -16.14 21.61 -11.61
C THR A 109 -16.80 21.36 -12.96
N ASP A 110 -16.53 22.25 -13.93
CA ASP A 110 -17.07 22.16 -15.29
C ASP A 110 -16.16 21.37 -16.26
N SER A 111 -15.04 20.83 -15.77
CA SER A 111 -14.11 20.05 -16.57
C SER A 111 -14.57 18.61 -16.71
N VAL A 112 -14.41 18.04 -17.92
CA VAL A 112 -14.70 16.65 -18.21
C VAL A 112 -13.43 15.81 -18.13
N PHE A 113 -13.49 14.72 -17.37
CA PHE A 113 -12.42 13.74 -17.21
C PHE A 113 -12.88 12.37 -17.73
N ASP A 114 -11.96 11.62 -18.33
CA ASP A 114 -12.19 10.23 -18.72
C ASP A 114 -12.24 9.30 -17.50
N LEU A 115 -11.57 9.67 -16.40
CA LEU A 115 -11.49 8.91 -15.16
C LEU A 115 -11.31 9.84 -13.96
N ILE A 116 -11.94 9.49 -12.83
CA ILE A 116 -11.64 10.06 -11.51
C ILE A 116 -11.09 8.93 -10.64
N MET A 117 -9.86 9.06 -10.15
CA MET A 117 -9.19 8.06 -9.34
C MET A 117 -8.99 8.59 -7.93
N LEU A 118 -9.66 7.99 -6.95
CA LEU A 118 -9.65 8.46 -5.58
C LEU A 118 -8.58 7.72 -4.75
N PRO A 119 -7.69 8.43 -4.02
CA PRO A 119 -6.88 7.83 -2.96
C PRO A 119 -7.79 7.59 -1.74
N VAL A 120 -8.58 6.51 -1.79
CA VAL A 120 -9.51 6.15 -0.72
C VAL A 120 -8.94 5.04 0.14
N GLN A 121 -9.08 5.23 1.44
CA GLN A 121 -8.81 4.18 2.41
C GLN A 121 -9.96 3.18 2.40
N VAL A 122 -9.68 1.95 1.99
CA VAL A 122 -10.58 0.81 2.13
C VAL A 122 -10.03 -0.10 3.21
N ASN A 123 -10.83 -0.38 4.23
CA ASN A 123 -10.48 -1.34 5.26
C ASN A 123 -11.32 -2.62 5.09
N VAL A 124 -10.65 -3.73 4.84
CA VAL A 124 -11.25 -5.08 4.84
C VAL A 124 -10.52 -5.91 5.88
N PRO A 125 -11.20 -6.36 6.96
CA PRO A 125 -10.58 -7.26 7.92
C PRO A 125 -10.20 -8.58 7.27
N VAL A 126 -8.98 -9.06 7.50
CA VAL A 126 -8.55 -10.39 7.07
C VAL A 126 -8.23 -11.24 8.29
N ILE A 127 -8.85 -12.42 8.36
CA ILE A 127 -8.74 -13.35 9.50
C ILE A 127 -8.15 -14.70 9.05
N GLY A 128 -7.85 -15.58 10.01
CA GLY A 128 -7.35 -16.94 9.76
C GLY A 128 -5.84 -17.06 9.85
N GLY A 129 -5.18 -17.30 8.73
CA GLY A 129 -3.73 -17.45 8.59
C GLY A 129 -3.14 -16.53 7.52
N HIS A 130 -1.96 -16.90 7.00
CA HIS A 130 -1.22 -16.09 6.01
C HIS A 130 -0.76 -16.92 4.79
N ALA A 131 -1.46 -18.02 4.49
CA ALA A 131 -1.13 -18.88 3.35
C ALA A 131 -2.39 -19.45 2.69
N GLY A 132 -2.52 -19.24 1.38
CA GLY A 132 -3.58 -19.85 0.56
C GLY A 132 -4.97 -19.68 1.17
N VAL A 133 -5.71 -20.78 1.28
CA VAL A 133 -7.10 -20.78 1.79
C VAL A 133 -7.22 -20.32 3.24
N THR A 134 -6.11 -20.28 4.00
CA THR A 134 -6.14 -19.77 5.37
C THR A 134 -6.35 -18.26 5.45
N ILE A 135 -6.16 -17.53 4.35
CA ILE A 135 -6.40 -16.10 4.26
C ILE A 135 -7.89 -15.88 3.99
N LEU A 136 -8.64 -15.37 4.97
CA LEU A 136 -10.08 -15.13 4.85
C LEU A 136 -10.39 -13.62 4.95
N PRO A 137 -10.56 -12.92 3.82
CA PRO A 137 -11.03 -11.54 3.80
C PRO A 137 -12.53 -11.45 4.13
N LEU A 138 -12.88 -10.61 5.09
CA LEU A 138 -14.26 -10.36 5.52
C LEU A 138 -14.84 -9.17 4.77
N PHE A 139 -15.17 -9.37 3.49
CA PHE A 139 -15.77 -8.32 2.65
C PHE A 139 -17.13 -7.83 3.18
N SER A 140 -17.85 -8.65 3.95
CA SER A 140 -19.09 -8.21 4.62
C SER A 140 -18.85 -7.09 5.65
N GLN A 141 -17.60 -6.96 6.14
CA GLN A 141 -17.16 -5.97 7.12
C GLN A 141 -16.30 -4.85 6.48
N ALA A 142 -16.28 -4.75 5.14
CA ALA A 142 -15.53 -3.72 4.45
C ALA A 142 -16.04 -2.31 4.80
N THR A 143 -15.11 -1.36 4.96
CA THR A 143 -15.41 0.06 5.16
C THR A 143 -14.67 0.90 4.10
N PRO A 144 -15.37 1.68 3.26
CA PRO A 144 -16.83 1.77 3.14
C PRO A 144 -17.45 0.45 2.65
N GLN A 145 -18.73 0.25 2.96
CA GLN A 145 -19.43 -0.97 2.59
C GLN A 145 -19.62 -1.03 1.07
N ALA A 146 -19.30 -2.17 0.46
CA ALA A 146 -19.48 -2.42 -0.97
C ALA A 146 -20.48 -3.56 -1.17
N ASN A 147 -21.44 -3.37 -2.09
CA ASN A 147 -22.38 -4.43 -2.45
C ASN A 147 -21.79 -5.27 -3.59
N LEU A 148 -21.17 -6.39 -3.24
CA LEU A 148 -20.47 -7.27 -4.18
C LEU A 148 -21.32 -8.48 -4.52
N SER A 149 -21.38 -8.85 -5.80
CA SER A 149 -22.04 -10.09 -6.23
C SER A 149 -21.24 -11.33 -5.83
N ALA A 150 -21.89 -12.50 -5.77
CA ALA A 150 -21.26 -13.74 -5.29
C ALA A 150 -20.05 -14.18 -6.13
N ASP A 151 -20.11 -13.98 -7.45
CA ASP A 151 -19.01 -14.25 -8.38
C ASP A 151 -17.82 -13.31 -8.12
N VAL A 152 -18.08 -12.03 -7.88
CA VAL A 152 -17.05 -11.04 -7.53
C VAL A 152 -16.44 -11.34 -6.17
N LEU A 153 -17.23 -11.69 -5.16
CA LEU A 153 -16.74 -12.10 -3.84
C LEU A 153 -15.82 -13.31 -3.93
N THR A 154 -16.21 -14.32 -4.71
CA THR A 154 -15.41 -15.52 -4.92
C THR A 154 -14.09 -15.18 -5.62
N ALA A 155 -14.14 -14.38 -6.69
CA ALA A 155 -12.95 -13.98 -7.44
C ALA A 155 -12.00 -13.11 -6.60
N LEU A 156 -12.52 -12.15 -5.83
CA LEU A 156 -11.71 -11.30 -4.96
C LEU A 156 -11.08 -12.08 -3.80
N THR A 157 -11.85 -13.01 -3.20
CA THR A 157 -11.34 -13.89 -2.14
C THR A 157 -10.19 -14.74 -2.67
N LYS A 158 -10.40 -15.39 -3.83
CA LYS A 158 -9.37 -16.23 -4.45
C LYS A 158 -8.11 -15.42 -4.80
N ARG A 159 -8.28 -14.24 -5.38
CA ARG A 159 -7.16 -13.34 -5.72
C ARG A 159 -6.40 -12.86 -4.48
N THR A 160 -7.11 -12.60 -3.37
CA THR A 160 -6.46 -12.22 -2.10
C THR A 160 -5.61 -13.36 -1.56
N GLN A 161 -6.09 -14.59 -1.63
CA GLN A 161 -5.37 -15.80 -1.20
C GLN A 161 -4.14 -16.08 -2.08
N ASP A 162 -4.25 -15.85 -3.39
CA ASP A 162 -3.19 -16.13 -4.36
C ASP A 162 -2.25 -14.94 -4.61
N GLY A 163 -2.47 -13.78 -3.99
CA GLY A 163 -1.75 -12.55 -4.29
C GLY A 163 -0.23 -12.66 -4.14
N GLY A 164 0.25 -13.45 -3.18
CA GLY A 164 1.68 -13.74 -3.04
C GLY A 164 2.24 -14.57 -4.22
N THR A 165 1.47 -15.54 -4.68
CA THR A 165 1.80 -16.40 -5.82
C THR A 165 1.83 -15.60 -7.12
N GLU A 166 0.83 -14.75 -7.36
CA GLU A 166 0.78 -13.87 -8.54
C GLU A 166 2.04 -13.00 -8.65
N VAL A 167 2.56 -12.48 -7.52
CA VAL A 167 3.79 -11.68 -7.52
C VAL A 167 5.03 -12.51 -7.83
N VAL A 168 5.13 -13.73 -7.30
CA VAL A 168 6.24 -14.64 -7.61
C VAL A 168 6.25 -14.98 -9.10
N GLU A 169 5.08 -15.27 -9.66
CA GLU A 169 4.90 -15.55 -11.09
C GLU A 169 5.28 -14.33 -11.95
N ALA A 170 4.79 -13.14 -11.58
CA ALA A 170 5.13 -11.89 -12.26
C ALA A 170 6.64 -11.58 -12.21
N LYS A 171 7.32 -12.02 -11.15
CA LYS A 171 8.79 -11.93 -11.01
C LYS A 171 9.54 -13.11 -11.65
N ALA A 172 8.86 -13.97 -12.41
CA ALA A 172 9.43 -15.17 -13.02
C ALA A 172 10.20 -16.05 -12.02
N GLY A 173 9.67 -16.20 -10.81
CA GLY A 173 10.27 -16.97 -9.73
C GLY A 173 11.46 -16.30 -9.01
N LYS A 174 11.83 -15.06 -9.37
CA LYS A 174 13.00 -14.36 -8.80
C LYS A 174 12.69 -13.64 -7.47
N GLY A 175 11.91 -14.29 -6.61
CA GLY A 175 11.49 -13.78 -5.30
C GLY A 175 10.03 -13.35 -5.25
N SER A 176 9.56 -13.06 -4.03
CA SER A 176 8.18 -12.71 -3.70
C SER A 176 7.97 -11.19 -3.55
N ALA A 177 6.83 -10.79 -3.00
CA ALA A 177 6.52 -9.41 -2.66
C ALA A 177 7.60 -8.80 -1.72
N THR A 178 8.22 -7.70 -2.14
CA THR A 178 9.25 -7.00 -1.36
C THR A 178 8.78 -5.62 -0.94
N LEU A 179 8.51 -4.73 -1.91
CA LEU A 179 8.11 -3.35 -1.62
C LEU A 179 6.77 -3.27 -0.88
N SER A 180 5.76 -4.02 -1.33
CA SER A 180 4.45 -4.07 -0.67
C SER A 180 4.54 -4.68 0.73
N MET A 181 5.41 -5.68 0.94
CA MET A 181 5.62 -6.26 2.27
C MET A 181 6.36 -5.28 3.20
N ALA A 182 7.35 -4.54 2.69
CA ALA A 182 8.04 -3.50 3.45
C ALA A 182 7.07 -2.39 3.89
N TYR A 183 6.17 -1.98 2.99
CA TYR A 183 5.11 -1.02 3.30
C TYR A 183 4.13 -1.54 4.36
N ALA A 184 3.61 -2.76 4.18
CA ALA A 184 2.72 -3.39 5.17
C ALA A 184 3.40 -3.54 6.54
N GLY A 185 4.67 -3.93 6.57
CA GLY A 185 5.47 -4.02 7.78
C GLY A 185 5.65 -2.66 8.47
N ALA A 186 5.86 -1.59 7.70
CA ALA A 186 5.96 -0.23 8.24
C ALA A 186 4.64 0.24 8.87
N LEU A 187 3.49 -0.03 8.21
CA LEU A 187 2.17 0.30 8.75
C LEU A 187 1.90 -0.43 10.08
N PHE A 188 2.16 -1.74 10.12
CA PHE A 188 1.95 -2.52 11.35
C PHE A 188 2.92 -2.11 12.48
N ALA A 189 4.18 -1.79 12.15
CA ALA A 189 5.14 -1.26 13.11
C ALA A 189 4.69 0.09 13.68
N ASP A 190 4.19 0.99 12.84
CA ASP A 190 3.63 2.28 13.27
C ASP A 190 2.41 2.09 14.19
N ALA A 191 1.51 1.16 13.87
CA ALA A 191 0.40 0.80 14.75
C ALA A 191 0.88 0.28 16.12
N CYS A 192 1.89 -0.60 16.14
CA CYS A 192 2.52 -1.03 17.40
C CYS A 192 3.09 0.17 18.19
N LEU A 193 3.79 1.09 17.53
CA LEU A 193 4.34 2.29 18.17
C LEU A 193 3.25 3.22 18.72
N LYS A 194 2.14 3.39 18.00
CA LYS A 194 0.96 4.13 18.48
C LYS A 194 0.37 3.49 19.73
N GLY A 195 0.22 2.17 19.75
CA GLY A 195 -0.22 1.41 20.93
C GLY A 195 0.71 1.62 22.14
N LEU A 196 2.03 1.49 21.92
CA LEU A 196 3.05 1.72 22.97
C LEU A 196 3.02 3.16 23.52
N ASN A 197 2.75 4.13 22.66
CA ASN A 197 2.60 5.54 23.06
C ASN A 197 1.26 5.84 23.75
N GLY A 198 0.37 4.85 23.88
CA GLY A 198 -0.93 5.01 24.54
C GLY A 198 -1.97 5.74 23.69
N VAL A 199 -1.82 5.75 22.37
CA VAL A 199 -2.89 6.17 21.47
C VAL A 199 -4.06 5.19 21.66
N PRO A 200 -5.28 5.67 21.96
CA PRO A 200 -6.43 4.79 22.15
C PRO A 200 -6.89 4.20 20.81
N ASP A 201 -7.63 3.09 20.89
CA ASP A 201 -8.35 2.50 19.75
C ASP A 201 -7.49 2.11 18.53
N VAL A 202 -6.21 1.77 18.75
CA VAL A 202 -5.37 1.21 17.69
C VAL A 202 -5.74 -0.26 17.47
N VAL A 203 -6.38 -0.54 16.35
CA VAL A 203 -6.87 -1.89 16.00
C VAL A 203 -6.28 -2.34 14.68
N GLU A 204 -5.65 -3.51 14.67
CA GLU A 204 -5.05 -4.13 13.48
C GLU A 204 -5.37 -5.62 13.42
N CYS A 205 -5.33 -6.23 12.23
CA CYS A 205 -5.37 -7.69 12.13
C CYS A 205 -3.99 -8.28 12.39
N SER A 206 -3.87 -9.24 13.31
CA SER A 206 -2.60 -9.90 13.60
C SER A 206 -2.78 -11.38 13.95
N TYR A 207 -1.82 -12.20 13.52
CA TYR A 207 -1.76 -13.63 13.86
C TYR A 207 -1.12 -13.82 15.23
N VAL A 208 -1.94 -14.10 16.23
CA VAL A 208 -1.54 -14.14 17.65
C VAL A 208 -2.05 -15.41 18.31
N GLN A 209 -1.56 -15.67 19.52
CA GLN A 209 -2.21 -16.66 20.38
C GLN A 209 -3.64 -16.19 20.67
N SER A 210 -4.62 -17.06 20.46
CA SER A 210 -6.03 -16.68 20.47
C SER A 210 -6.92 -17.78 21.04
N THR A 211 -8.06 -17.37 21.60
CA THR A 211 -9.11 -18.26 22.11
C THR A 211 -10.44 -18.08 21.37
N ILE A 212 -10.48 -17.27 20.31
CA ILE A 212 -11.71 -17.00 19.56
C ILE A 212 -12.13 -18.19 18.67
N THR A 213 -11.21 -19.14 18.46
CA THR A 213 -11.46 -20.43 17.84
C THR A 213 -10.87 -21.54 18.70
N GLU A 214 -11.11 -22.79 18.34
CA GLU A 214 -10.48 -23.97 18.94
C GLU A 214 -8.98 -24.09 18.64
N LEU A 215 -8.44 -23.28 17.72
CA LEU A 215 -7.03 -23.27 17.37
C LEU A 215 -6.25 -22.36 18.31
N PRO A 216 -5.03 -22.76 18.75
CA PRO A 216 -4.26 -21.97 19.72
C PRO A 216 -3.69 -20.67 19.14
N PHE A 217 -3.62 -20.55 17.81
CA PHE A 217 -3.19 -19.33 17.12
C PHE A 217 -4.16 -19.03 15.98
N PHE A 218 -4.49 -17.75 15.81
CA PHE A 218 -5.44 -17.31 14.79
C PHE A 218 -5.25 -15.81 14.49
N ALA A 219 -5.37 -15.40 13.22
CA ALA A 219 -5.37 -14.01 12.83
C ALA A 219 -6.76 -13.40 12.99
N SER A 220 -6.86 -12.29 13.71
CA SER A 220 -8.09 -11.53 13.91
C SER A 220 -7.76 -10.09 14.29
N LYS A 221 -8.78 -9.24 14.42
CA LYS A 221 -8.61 -7.89 14.96
C LYS A 221 -8.08 -7.97 16.39
N VAL A 222 -7.02 -7.23 16.66
CA VAL A 222 -6.43 -7.07 17.99
C VAL A 222 -6.34 -5.60 18.34
N ARG A 223 -6.59 -5.27 19.60
CA ARG A 223 -6.35 -3.94 20.15
C ARG A 223 -4.92 -3.87 20.64
N LEU A 224 -4.16 -2.93 20.10
CA LEU A 224 -2.80 -2.65 20.51
C LEU A 224 -2.79 -1.56 21.58
N GLY A 225 -1.98 -1.76 22.61
CA GLY A 225 -1.78 -0.78 23.68
C GLY A 225 -0.37 -0.85 24.26
N LYS A 226 -0.21 -0.41 25.51
CA LYS A 226 1.12 -0.18 26.10
C LYS A 226 1.90 -1.46 26.35
N ASN A 227 1.19 -2.58 26.45
CA ASN A 227 1.76 -3.89 26.73
C ASN A 227 1.73 -4.83 25.51
N GLY A 228 1.59 -4.28 24.30
CA GLY A 228 1.42 -5.05 23.07
C GLY A 228 -0.06 -5.31 22.78
N VAL A 229 -0.44 -6.57 22.58
CA VAL A 229 -1.85 -6.96 22.35
C VAL A 229 -2.58 -6.96 23.69
N GLU A 230 -3.51 -6.03 23.87
CA GLU A 230 -4.30 -5.90 25.10
C GLU A 230 -5.64 -6.62 25.02
N GLU A 231 -6.19 -6.76 23.82
CA GLU A 231 -7.47 -7.42 23.57
C GLU A 231 -7.45 -8.12 22.21
N VAL A 232 -7.96 -9.35 22.16
CA VAL A 232 -8.30 -10.04 20.91
C VAL A 232 -9.80 -9.86 20.70
N LEU A 233 -10.19 -9.16 19.64
CA LEU A 233 -11.59 -8.81 19.40
C LEU A 233 -12.33 -10.00 18.77
N ASP A 234 -13.63 -10.10 19.05
CA ASP A 234 -14.51 -11.07 18.41
C ASP A 234 -14.53 -10.91 16.89
N LEU A 235 -14.80 -12.02 16.18
CA LEU A 235 -14.88 -12.03 14.71
C LEU A 235 -16.02 -11.15 14.16
N GLY A 236 -17.00 -10.80 15.00
CA GLY A 236 -18.18 -10.06 14.60
C GLY A 236 -19.11 -10.88 13.70
N PRO A 237 -20.07 -10.23 13.01
CA PRO A 237 -20.97 -10.92 12.11
C PRO A 237 -20.22 -11.44 10.87
N LEU A 238 -20.50 -12.68 10.50
CA LEU A 238 -19.99 -13.33 9.29
C LEU A 238 -21.17 -13.65 8.36
N SER A 239 -20.98 -13.41 7.06
CA SER A 239 -21.87 -13.91 6.02
C SER A 239 -21.77 -15.44 5.88
N ASP A 240 -22.72 -16.07 5.21
CA ASP A 240 -22.70 -17.54 5.06
C ASP A 240 -21.48 -18.01 4.25
N PHE A 241 -21.05 -17.23 3.25
CA PHE A 241 -19.81 -17.47 2.50
C PHE A 241 -18.57 -17.43 3.41
N GLU A 242 -18.49 -16.44 4.30
CA GLU A 242 -17.36 -16.30 5.24
C GLU A 242 -17.36 -17.38 6.33
N LYS A 243 -18.54 -17.82 6.79
CA LYS A 243 -18.65 -18.97 7.71
C LYS A 243 -18.15 -20.25 7.07
N GLU A 244 -18.53 -20.52 5.82
CA GLU A 244 -18.04 -21.68 5.07
C GLU A 244 -16.51 -21.60 4.88
N GLY A 245 -15.99 -20.42 4.51
CA GLY A 245 -14.56 -20.17 4.41
C GLY A 245 -13.80 -20.40 5.73
N LEU A 246 -14.39 -19.98 6.86
CA LEU A 246 -13.83 -20.19 8.20
C LEU A 246 -13.74 -21.68 8.56
N GLU A 247 -14.75 -22.47 8.24
CA GLU A 247 -14.70 -23.91 8.47
C GLU A 247 -13.70 -24.61 7.53
N ALA A 248 -13.60 -24.15 6.28
CA ALA A 248 -12.67 -24.69 5.30
C ALA A 248 -11.19 -24.44 5.65
N LEU A 249 -10.85 -23.30 6.26
CA LEU A 249 -9.45 -22.97 6.57
C LEU A 249 -8.88 -23.67 7.81
N LYS A 250 -9.75 -24.02 8.77
CA LYS A 250 -9.33 -24.55 10.08
C LYS A 250 -8.44 -25.80 9.99
N PRO A 251 -8.75 -26.82 9.15
CA PRO A 251 -7.91 -28.02 9.03
C PRO A 251 -6.48 -27.71 8.55
N GLU A 252 -6.34 -26.83 7.56
CA GLU A 252 -5.03 -26.45 7.00
C GLU A 252 -4.22 -25.62 8.00
N LEU A 253 -4.87 -24.68 8.68
CA LEU A 253 -4.23 -23.85 9.70
C LEU A 253 -3.78 -24.71 10.89
N LYS A 254 -4.63 -25.64 11.35
CA LYS A 254 -4.27 -26.59 12.40
C LYS A 254 -3.03 -27.40 12.05
N SER A 255 -2.97 -27.96 10.83
CA SER A 255 -1.79 -28.71 10.38
C SER A 255 -0.53 -27.86 10.38
N SER A 256 -0.64 -26.59 9.97
CA SER A 256 0.48 -25.65 9.93
C SER A 256 0.99 -25.30 11.33
N ILE A 257 0.07 -25.07 12.27
CA ILE A 257 0.39 -24.84 13.69
C ILE A 257 1.12 -26.05 14.28
N GLU A 258 0.56 -27.25 14.10
CA GLU A 258 1.14 -28.49 14.62
C GLU A 258 2.55 -28.75 14.09
N LYS A 259 2.78 -28.47 12.79
CA LYS A 259 4.13 -28.55 12.19
C LYS A 259 5.11 -27.60 12.87
N GLY A 260 4.70 -26.34 13.10
CA GLY A 260 5.53 -25.34 13.78
C GLY A 260 5.87 -25.74 15.23
N VAL A 261 4.86 -26.15 16.00
CA VAL A 261 5.03 -26.59 17.40
C VAL A 261 5.91 -27.84 17.48
N LYS A 262 5.69 -28.82 16.59
CA LYS A 262 6.50 -30.03 16.52
C LYS A 262 7.96 -29.72 16.18
N PHE A 263 8.23 -28.74 15.32
CA PHE A 263 9.58 -28.32 15.00
C PHE A 263 10.28 -27.66 16.20
N ALA A 264 9.58 -26.81 16.95
CA ALA A 264 10.16 -26.13 18.12
C ALA A 264 10.46 -27.05 19.31
N ASN A 265 9.72 -28.16 19.43
CA ASN A 265 9.87 -29.14 20.51
C ASN A 265 10.83 -30.31 20.19
N GLN A 266 11.56 -30.22 19.07
CA GLN A 266 12.65 -31.13 18.73
C GLN A 266 13.97 -30.67 19.34
#